data_AF-A0A2V7FT48-F1
#
_entry.id   AF-A0A2V7FT48-F1
#
_cell.length_a   1.000
_cell.length_b   1.000
_cell.length_c   1.000
_cell.angle_alpha   90.00
_cell.angle_beta   90.00
_cell.angle_gamma   90.00
#
_symmetry.space_group_name_H-M   'P 1'
#
loop_
_entity.id
_entity.type
_entity.pdbx_description
1 polymer ?
#
loop_
_entity_poly.entity_id
_entity_poly.type
_entity_poly.pdbx_seq_one_letter_code
_entity_poly.pdbx_strand_id
1 'polypeptide(L)'
;RIEVVPGDGRLSLERRAGPPFDVLLVDAFSGDSIPVHLLTREAFDLYFRRLAPTGIVALHISNKYVDLEPVVSAAALAMGKHAVVVSTDDEDYPLFDSTWVLLSSRADRFETPEFKEAEPLSAAPVTWTDDYSNLLSVLKR
;
A
#
# COMPACT_ATOMS: atom_id res chain seq x y z
N ARG A 1 22.15 10.69 2.02
CA ARG A 1 21.64 11.98 1.47
C ARG A 1 20.12 11.95 1.62
N ILE A 2 19.50 13.07 1.99
CA ILE A 2 18.05 13.20 2.12
C ILE A 2 17.60 14.27 1.12
N GLU A 3 16.52 14.01 0.40
CA GLU A 3 15.87 14.97 -0.50
C GLU A 3 14.39 15.04 -0.12
N VAL A 4 13.89 16.26 0.01
CA VAL A 4 12.50 16.54 0.37
C VAL A 4 11.87 17.30 -0.78
N VAL A 5 10.76 16.77 -1.29
CA VAL A 5 9.99 17.38 -2.39
C VAL A 5 8.61 17.77 -1.84
N PRO A 6 8.34 19.06 -1.61
CA PRO A 6 7.04 19.50 -1.15
C PRO A 6 5.97 19.33 -2.23
N GLY A 7 4.80 18.82 -1.86
CA GLY A 7 3.64 18.72 -2.74
C GLY A 7 2.87 17.41 -2.58
N ASP A 8 1.96 17.16 -3.51
CA ASP A 8 1.27 15.87 -3.60
C ASP A 8 2.27 14.75 -3.97
N GLY A 9 2.25 13.65 -3.22
CA GLY A 9 3.20 12.56 -3.38
C GLY A 9 3.09 11.85 -4.73
N ARG A 10 1.87 11.66 -5.25
CA ARG A 10 1.62 10.98 -6.53
C ARG A 10 2.14 11.80 -7.70
N LEU A 11 1.79 13.09 -7.74
CA LEU A 11 2.26 14.00 -8.79
C LEU A 11 3.78 14.18 -8.75
N SER A 12 4.36 14.22 -7.56
CA SER A 12 5.81 14.32 -7.38
C SER A 12 6.52 13.06 -7.88
N LEU A 13 5.98 11.87 -7.55
CA LEU A 13 6.49 10.58 -8.03
C LEU A 13 6.38 10.45 -9.56
N GLU A 14 5.29 10.94 -10.14
CA GLU A 14 5.06 10.94 -11.59
C GLU A 14 6.06 11.82 -12.34
N ARG A 15 6.42 12.98 -11.80
CA ARG A 15 7.35 13.93 -12.45
C ARG A 15 8.82 13.62 -12.21
N ARG A 16 9.14 12.84 -11.16
CA ARG A 16 10.53 12.52 -10.79
C ARG A 16 11.28 11.93 -11.99
N ALA A 17 12.52 12.33 -12.19
CA ALA A 17 13.45 11.64 -13.07
C ALA A 17 14.49 10.89 -12.21
N GLY A 18 15.05 9.79 -12.74
CA GLY A 18 16.11 9.06 -12.07
C GLY A 18 15.85 7.56 -11.93
N PRO A 19 16.74 6.85 -11.21
CA PRO A 19 16.63 5.41 -11.06
C PRO A 19 15.36 5.01 -10.29
N PRO A 20 14.86 3.79 -10.53
CA PRO A 20 13.75 3.25 -9.76
C PRO A 20 14.13 3.10 -8.29
N PHE A 21 13.11 3.01 -7.43
CA PHE A 21 13.29 2.77 -6.00
C PHE A 21 13.37 1.27 -5.71
N ASP A 22 14.20 0.90 -4.73
CA ASP A 22 14.18 -0.45 -4.16
C ASP A 22 13.02 -0.62 -3.18
N VAL A 23 12.66 0.45 -2.46
CA VAL A 23 11.53 0.48 -1.54
C VAL A 23 10.76 1.78 -1.72
N LEU A 24 9.44 1.67 -1.84
CA LEU A 24 8.52 2.80 -1.87
C LEU A 24 7.57 2.69 -0.67
N LEU A 25 7.66 3.64 0.26
CA LEU A 25 6.75 3.72 1.41
C LEU A 25 5.63 4.70 1.12
N VAL A 26 4.39 4.28 1.37
CA VAL A 26 3.19 5.12 1.25
C VAL A 26 2.49 5.14 2.60
N ASP A 27 2.70 6.22 3.34
CA ASP A 27 2.09 6.47 4.65
C ASP A 27 1.34 7.80 4.61
N ALA A 28 0.06 7.71 4.22
CA ALA A 28 -0.81 8.87 4.07
C ALA A 28 -2.25 8.57 4.51
N PHE A 29 -2.49 7.43 5.16
CA PHE A 29 -3.82 6.89 5.41
C PHE A 29 -4.19 6.81 6.89
N SER A 30 -3.34 7.30 7.80
CA SER A 30 -3.59 7.31 9.24
C SER A 30 -4.53 8.44 9.70
N GLY A 31 -4.80 9.42 8.84
CA GLY A 31 -5.70 10.54 9.11
C GLY A 31 -7.17 10.28 8.79
N ASP A 32 -7.99 11.27 9.12
CA ASP A 32 -9.44 11.34 8.91
C ASP A 32 -9.82 11.72 7.46
N SER A 33 -8.88 12.30 6.69
CA SER A 33 -9.01 12.49 5.24
C SER A 33 -8.19 11.45 4.50
N ILE A 34 -8.86 10.48 3.87
CA ILE A 34 -8.20 9.38 3.17
C ILE A 34 -7.97 9.78 1.72
N PRO A 35 -6.72 9.92 1.26
CA PRO A 35 -6.41 10.29 -0.12
C PRO A 35 -6.67 9.10 -1.07
N VAL A 36 -7.93 8.92 -1.47
CA VAL A 36 -8.39 7.81 -2.32
C VAL A 36 -7.58 7.69 -3.62
N HIS A 37 -7.08 8.81 -4.15
CA HIS A 37 -6.25 8.86 -5.36
C HIS A 37 -4.88 8.20 -5.21
N LEU A 38 -4.49 7.77 -4.01
CA LEU A 38 -3.29 6.97 -3.76
C LEU A 38 -3.55 5.46 -3.73
N LEU A 39 -4.81 5.04 -3.82
CA LEU A 39 -5.26 3.65 -3.74
C LEU A 39 -5.95 3.16 -5.02
N THR A 40 -5.86 3.94 -6.10
CA THR A 40 -6.42 3.57 -7.40
C THR A 40 -5.46 2.69 -8.17
N ARG A 41 -6.00 1.89 -9.09
CA ARG A 41 -5.18 1.11 -10.03
C ARG A 41 -4.09 1.97 -10.69
N GLU A 42 -4.43 3.18 -11.13
CA GLU A 42 -3.49 4.10 -11.79
C GLU A 42 -2.35 4.54 -10.85
N ALA A 43 -2.63 4.70 -9.56
CA ALA A 43 -1.61 4.97 -8.54
C ALA A 43 -0.68 3.77 -8.36
N PHE A 44 -1.22 2.55 -8.21
CA PHE A 44 -0.40 1.34 -8.11
C PHE A 44 0.45 1.10 -9.37
N ASP A 45 -0.12 1.31 -10.56
CA ASP A 45 0.63 1.24 -11.82
C ASP A 45 1.80 2.24 -11.82
N LEU A 46 1.59 3.46 -11.31
CA LEU A 46 2.66 4.42 -11.15
C LEU A 46 3.72 3.93 -10.16
N TYR A 47 3.33 3.38 -9.02
CA TYR A 47 4.26 2.85 -8.01
C TYR A 47 5.19 1.81 -8.63
N PHE A 48 4.62 0.82 -9.33
CA PHE A 48 5.40 -0.25 -9.96
C PHE A 48 6.22 0.22 -11.17
N ARG A 49 5.79 1.26 -11.91
CA ARG A 49 6.64 1.89 -12.93
C ARG A 49 7.87 2.58 -12.35
N ARG A 50 7.80 3.04 -11.09
CA ARG A 50 8.91 3.72 -10.39
C ARG A 50 9.69 2.80 -9.46
N LEU A 51 9.33 1.53 -9.37
CA LEU A 51 9.95 0.54 -8.50
C LEU A 51 10.87 -0.38 -9.29
N ALA A 52 11.94 -0.84 -8.67
CA ALA A 52 12.82 -1.85 -9.25
C ALA A 52 12.06 -3.19 -9.39
N PRO A 53 12.46 -4.09 -10.30
CA PRO A 53 11.79 -5.40 -10.44
C PRO A 53 11.77 -6.25 -9.16
N THR A 54 12.77 -6.05 -8.28
CA THR A 54 12.90 -6.70 -6.97
C THR A 54 12.38 -5.85 -5.81
N GLY A 55 11.88 -4.66 -6.10
CA GLY A 55 11.50 -3.70 -5.07
C GLY A 55 10.19 -4.05 -4.37
N ILE A 56 9.95 -3.36 -3.26
CA ILE A 56 8.77 -3.53 -2.43
C ILE A 56 8.05 -2.18 -2.30
N VAL A 57 6.73 -2.19 -2.48
CA VAL A 57 5.87 -1.09 -2.05
C VAL A 57 5.33 -1.45 -0.66
N ALA A 58 5.50 -0.58 0.32
CA ALA A 58 4.94 -0.73 1.66
C ALA A 58 3.84 0.31 1.87
N LEU A 59 2.58 -0.13 1.97
CA LEU A 59 1.43 0.72 2.23
C LEU A 59 1.01 0.59 3.68
N HIS A 60 1.01 1.70 4.41
CA HIS A 60 0.45 1.76 5.76
C HIS A 60 -1.06 1.91 5.68
N ILE A 61 -1.83 0.90 6.10
CA ILE A 61 -3.30 0.91 5.95
C ILE A 61 -4.05 1.02 7.27
N SER A 62 -3.34 1.27 8.37
CA SER A 62 -3.95 1.45 9.70
C SER A 62 -4.85 2.68 9.70
N ASN A 63 -6.15 2.43 9.70
CA ASN A 63 -7.14 3.48 9.80
C ASN A 63 -8.25 3.07 10.78
N LYS A 64 -8.68 4.05 11.59
CA LYS A 64 -9.72 3.86 12.60
C LYS A 64 -11.12 3.68 12.00
N TYR A 65 -11.36 4.24 10.82
CA TYR A 65 -12.70 4.40 10.24
C TYR A 65 -12.96 3.48 9.05
N VAL A 66 -11.91 3.08 8.33
CA VAL A 66 -12.05 2.23 7.13
C VAL A 66 -11.11 1.04 7.16
N ASP A 67 -11.51 0.00 6.43
CA ASP A 67 -10.71 -1.18 6.12
C ASP A 67 -10.22 -1.10 4.66
N LEU A 68 -8.94 -0.75 4.49
CA LEU A 68 -8.34 -0.57 3.17
C LEU A 68 -7.73 -1.86 2.60
N GLU A 69 -7.60 -2.92 3.40
CA GLU A 69 -7.01 -4.18 2.95
C GLU A 69 -7.72 -4.75 1.71
N PRO A 70 -9.08 -4.78 1.62
CA PRO A 70 -9.80 -5.22 0.44
C PRO A 70 -9.43 -4.45 -0.84
N VAL A 71 -9.19 -3.14 -0.73
CA VAL A 71 -8.86 -2.26 -1.87
C VAL A 71 -7.46 -2.56 -2.38
N VAL A 72 -6.49 -2.63 -1.46
CA VAL A 72 -5.10 -2.95 -1.81
C VAL A 72 -5.01 -4.36 -2.38
N SER A 73 -5.80 -5.30 -1.86
CA SER A 73 -5.84 -6.68 -2.33
C SER A 73 -6.36 -6.82 -3.74
N ALA A 74 -7.49 -6.18 -4.04
CA ALA A 74 -8.01 -6.16 -5.38
C ALA A 74 -7.02 -5.54 -6.39
N ALA A 75 -6.33 -4.46 -6.00
CA ALA A 75 -5.32 -3.83 -6.85
C ALA A 75 -4.12 -4.77 -7.11
N ALA A 76 -3.61 -5.43 -6.06
CA ALA A 76 -2.51 -6.39 -6.16
C ALA A 76 -2.88 -7.55 -7.12
N LEU A 77 -4.07 -8.13 -6.94
CA LEU A 77 -4.57 -9.23 -7.76
C LEU A 77 -4.77 -8.80 -9.22
N ALA A 78 -5.40 -7.65 -9.46
CA ALA A 78 -5.64 -7.13 -10.81
C ALA A 78 -4.34 -6.89 -11.59
N MET A 79 -3.25 -6.57 -10.89
CA MET A 79 -1.93 -6.32 -11.48
C MET A 79 -1.01 -7.56 -11.50
N GLY A 80 -1.48 -8.71 -11.00
CA GLY A 80 -0.67 -9.92 -10.85
C GLY A 80 0.54 -9.74 -9.94
N LYS A 81 0.38 -8.95 -8.87
CA LYS A 81 1.43 -8.70 -7.86
C LYS A 81 1.21 -9.59 -6.65
N HIS A 82 2.30 -9.88 -5.97
CA HIS A 82 2.28 -10.61 -4.70
C HIS A 82 2.18 -9.61 -3.56
N ALA A 83 1.40 -9.95 -2.55
CA ALA A 83 1.24 -9.10 -1.39
C ALA A 83 1.08 -9.91 -0.11
N VAL A 84 1.59 -9.37 0.99
CA VAL A 84 1.44 -9.90 2.35
C VAL A 84 1.03 -8.77 3.30
N VAL A 85 0.28 -9.10 4.34
CA VAL A 85 -0.08 -8.20 5.44
C VAL A 85 0.90 -8.44 6.58
N VAL A 86 1.44 -7.35 7.13
CA VAL A 86 2.23 -7.36 8.36
C VAL A 86 1.54 -6.44 9.36
N SER A 87 1.08 -7.02 10.45
CA SER A 87 0.43 -6.29 11.54
C SER A 87 1.32 -6.33 12.79
N THR A 88 1.30 -5.23 13.52
CA THR A 88 1.82 -5.14 14.89
C THR A 88 0.62 -4.99 15.80
N ASP A 89 0.48 -5.94 16.71
CA ASP A 89 -0.54 -5.93 17.76
C ASP A 89 0.24 -5.91 19.08
N ASP A 90 0.33 -4.74 19.70
CA ASP A 90 1.00 -4.58 20.99
C ASP A 90 -0.07 -4.51 22.07
N GLU A 91 -0.37 -5.66 22.68
CA GLU A 91 -1.40 -5.77 23.73
C GLU A 91 -1.13 -4.84 24.93
N ASP A 92 0.15 -4.51 25.19
CA ASP A 92 0.55 -3.60 26.27
C ASP A 92 0.42 -2.12 25.86
N TYR A 93 0.51 -1.82 24.56
CA TYR A 93 0.37 -0.47 24.01
C TYR A 93 -0.47 -0.42 22.71
N PRO A 94 -1.79 -0.62 22.79
CA PRO A 94 -2.70 -0.66 21.63
C PRO A 94 -2.82 0.68 20.85
N LEU A 95 -2.09 1.72 21.29
CA LEU A 95 -1.95 2.98 20.58
C LEU A 95 -0.96 2.93 19.41
N PHE A 96 -0.18 1.84 19.29
CA PHE A 96 0.85 1.69 18.26
C PHE A 96 0.53 0.63 17.20
N ASP A 97 -0.70 0.12 17.17
CA ASP A 97 -1.11 -0.86 16.17
C ASP A 97 -0.87 -0.31 14.77
N SER A 98 -0.11 -1.07 13.99
CA SER A 98 0.13 -0.75 12.60
C SER A 98 -0.04 -1.97 11.70
N THR A 99 -0.85 -1.81 10.67
CA THR A 99 -1.07 -2.76 9.60
C THR A 99 -0.46 -2.21 8.32
N TRP A 100 0.47 -2.97 7.77
CA TRP A 100 1.15 -2.69 6.52
C TRP A 100 0.82 -3.76 5.49
N VAL A 101 0.56 -3.34 4.26
CA VAL A 101 0.51 -4.24 3.11
C VAL A 101 1.78 -4.04 2.31
N LEU A 102 2.55 -5.12 2.14
CA LEU A 102 3.77 -5.14 1.36
C LEU A 102 3.47 -5.78 0.02
N LEU A 103 3.79 -5.09 -1.09
CA LEU A 103 3.56 -5.57 -2.44
C LEU A 103 4.86 -5.68 -3.23
N SER A 104 5.01 -6.73 -4.04
CA SER A 104 6.14 -6.90 -4.95
C SER A 104 5.75 -7.62 -6.24
N SER A 105 6.57 -7.43 -7.28
CA SER A 105 6.45 -8.21 -8.52
C SER A 105 6.99 -9.63 -8.39
N ARG A 106 7.68 -9.95 -7.29
CA ARG A 106 8.23 -11.30 -7.07
C ARG A 106 7.78 -11.86 -5.72
N ALA A 107 7.29 -13.09 -5.73
CA ALA A 107 6.84 -13.80 -4.53
C ALA A 107 7.99 -14.12 -3.56
N ASP A 108 9.18 -14.43 -4.09
CA ASP A 108 10.37 -14.81 -3.31
C ASP A 108 10.82 -13.72 -2.34
N ARG A 109 10.38 -12.46 -2.53
CA ARG A 109 10.63 -11.38 -1.58
C ARG A 109 10.01 -11.61 -0.21
N PHE A 110 8.96 -12.44 -0.14
CA PHE A 110 8.23 -12.74 1.08
C PHE A 110 8.50 -14.16 1.61
N GLU A 111 9.40 -14.92 0.97
CA GLU A 111 9.80 -16.27 1.39
C GLU A 111 11.01 -16.24 2.35
N THR A 112 11.13 -15.19 3.16
CA THR A 112 12.23 -15.03 4.13
C THR A 112 11.71 -15.12 5.57
N PRO A 113 12.56 -15.49 6.55
CA PRO A 113 12.15 -15.65 7.93
C PRO A 113 11.47 -14.42 8.55
N GLU A 114 11.81 -13.22 8.07
CA GLU A 114 11.24 -11.95 8.52
C GLU A 114 9.76 -11.80 8.18
N PHE A 115 9.25 -12.51 7.16
CA PHE A 115 7.86 -12.49 6.75
C PHE A 115 7.10 -13.77 7.14
N LYS A 116 7.65 -14.58 8.06
CA LYS A 116 7.03 -15.83 8.48
C LYS A 116 5.66 -15.65 9.13
N GLU A 117 5.47 -14.53 9.83
CA GLU A 117 4.20 -14.16 10.48
C GLU A 117 3.33 -13.27 9.60
N ALA A 118 3.78 -12.96 8.38
CA ALA A 118 2.99 -12.18 7.45
C ALA A 118 1.82 -13.01 6.90
N GLU A 119 0.65 -12.40 6.86
CA GLU A 119 -0.56 -13.06 6.39
C GLU A 119 -0.72 -12.87 4.88
N PRO A 120 -1.22 -13.87 4.13
CA PRO A 120 -1.57 -13.68 2.74
C PRO A 120 -2.76 -12.71 2.62
N LEU A 121 -2.76 -11.85 1.61
CA LEU A 121 -3.88 -10.96 1.37
C LEU A 121 -5.17 -11.73 1.03
N SER A 122 -6.28 -11.38 1.69
CA SER A 122 -7.60 -11.91 1.37
C SER A 122 -8.17 -11.25 0.11
N ALA A 123 -8.62 -12.05 -0.86
CA ALA A 123 -9.17 -11.54 -2.11
C ALA A 123 -10.57 -10.95 -1.91
N ALA A 124 -10.75 -9.66 -2.26
CA ALA A 124 -12.04 -9.00 -2.26
C ALA A 124 -12.31 -8.31 -3.62
N PRO A 125 -13.54 -8.33 -4.15
CA PRO A 125 -13.87 -7.72 -5.43
C PRO A 125 -14.13 -6.20 -5.30
N VAL A 126 -13.15 -5.43 -4.80
CA VAL A 126 -13.27 -3.98 -4.60
C VAL A 126 -12.25 -3.25 -5.47
N THR A 127 -12.65 -2.71 -6.62
CA THR A 127 -11.72 -1.99 -7.51
C THR A 127 -11.96 -0.48 -7.42
N TRP A 128 -10.90 0.27 -7.14
CA TRP A 128 -10.88 1.73 -7.26
C TRP A 128 -10.03 2.17 -8.44
N THR A 129 -10.53 3.15 -9.19
CA THR A 129 -9.85 3.85 -10.28
C THR A 129 -9.91 5.35 -10.01
N ASP A 130 -9.13 6.12 -10.77
CA ASP A 130 -9.18 7.59 -10.67
C ASP A 130 -10.58 8.16 -10.90
N ASP A 131 -11.35 7.52 -11.79
CA ASP A 131 -12.73 7.94 -12.14
C ASP A 131 -13.81 7.34 -11.21
N TYR A 132 -13.46 6.35 -10.37
CA TYR A 132 -14.41 5.67 -9.50
C TYR A 132 -13.78 5.12 -8.22
N SER A 133 -14.25 5.61 -7.07
CA SER A 133 -13.94 5.05 -5.76
C SER A 133 -15.17 5.07 -4.87
N ASN A 134 -15.28 4.10 -3.97
CA ASN A 134 -16.39 4.01 -3.02
C ASN A 134 -15.86 3.82 -1.59
N LEU A 135 -15.72 4.92 -0.86
CA LEU A 135 -15.29 4.87 0.55
C LEU A 135 -16.33 4.19 1.46
N LEU A 136 -17.63 4.26 1.11
CA LEU A 136 -18.67 3.67 1.94
C LEU A 136 -18.60 2.14 1.96
N SER A 137 -18.08 1.50 0.90
CA SER A 137 -17.95 0.04 0.86
C SER A 137 -16.86 -0.50 1.79
N VAL A 138 -16.00 0.37 2.31
CA VAL A 138 -14.86 0.02 3.16
C VAL A 138 -14.97 0.59 4.58
N LEU A 139 -16.13 1.12 4.97
CA LEU A 139 -16.34 1.58 6.34
C LEU A 139 -16.32 0.40 7.32
N LYS A 140 -15.55 0.55 8.41
CA LYS A 140 -15.61 -0.38 9.54
C LYS A 140 -16.95 -0.23 10.25
N ARG A 141 -17.55 -1.35 10.67
CA ARG A 141 -18.83 -1.39 11.40
C ARG A 141 -18.62 -1.21 12.89
#